data_AF-A0A7C5G1M9-F1
#
_entry.id   AF-A0A7C5G1M9-F1
#
_cell.length_a   1.000
_cell.length_b   1.000
_cell.length_c   1.000
_cell.angle_alpha   90.00
_cell.angle_beta   90.00
_cell.angle_gamma   90.00
#
_symmetry.space_group_name_H-M   'P 1'
#
loop_
_entity.id
_entity.type
_entity.pdbx_description
1 polymer ?
#
loop_
_entity_poly.entity_id
_entity_poly.type
_entity_poly.pdbx_seq_one_letter_code
_entity_poly.pdbx_strand_id
1 'polypeptide(L)'
;MKKPIISIVFFVILGLSLAGAQNLLDNDHQKAGLAYEKQAAAAMQAGDYGTAAKLSAQASTEYQLSQEFAANEVLRYRAANAISMAKEAIGNIENTADGKAASATVSRAKALLKEAQDLYAAASWVDSRTKAEASLQLIRGIKRTVAEQPKPPAPAPAPAPAPAPAPAPAPAPAPAPAPQPPKAVVEAPPLPRYYVVREWAETKDCFWNIAGLAAVYGDPWRWEQLYQFNKPKMKNQDNPNLIYPGMIIEIPSLKNEKREGTYEVGKTYPTP
;
A
#
# COMPACT_ATOMS: atom_id res chain seq x y z
N MET A 1 5.20 -57.21 19.24
CA MET A 1 4.74 -56.04 20.03
C MET A 1 5.85 -55.00 20.11
N LYS A 2 5.74 -53.89 19.37
CA LYS A 2 6.59 -52.70 19.54
C LYS A 2 5.71 -51.48 19.23
N LYS A 3 5.44 -50.62 20.21
CA LYS A 3 4.84 -49.29 20.02
C LYS A 3 5.87 -48.24 20.48
N PRO A 4 6.19 -47.21 19.67
CA PRO A 4 7.16 -46.20 20.05
C PRO A 4 6.52 -45.03 20.81
N ILE A 5 7.41 -44.33 21.49
CA ILE A 5 7.26 -43.22 22.43
C ILE A 5 6.55 -42.01 21.82
N ILE A 6 5.61 -41.44 22.58
CA ILE A 6 4.91 -40.18 22.28
C ILE A 6 5.84 -39.02 22.68
N SER A 7 6.36 -38.27 21.70
CA SER A 7 7.01 -36.98 21.95
C SER A 7 5.97 -35.87 21.94
N ILE A 8 5.68 -35.38 23.15
CA ILE A 8 4.97 -34.12 23.41
C ILE A 8 5.88 -32.98 22.95
N VAL A 9 5.43 -32.20 21.95
CA VAL A 9 6.06 -30.92 21.59
C VAL A 9 5.18 -29.80 22.13
N PHE A 10 5.72 -29.13 23.14
CA PHE A 10 5.23 -27.91 23.78
C PHE A 10 5.03 -26.80 22.73
N PHE A 11 3.81 -26.27 22.61
CA PHE A 11 3.56 -25.01 21.91
C PHE A 11 4.04 -23.86 22.80
N VAL A 12 5.10 -23.17 22.37
CA VAL A 12 5.57 -21.93 22.99
C VAL A 12 4.56 -20.84 22.68
N ILE A 13 3.77 -20.45 23.69
CA ILE A 13 3.00 -19.21 23.71
C ILE A 13 4.02 -18.08 23.85
N LEU A 14 4.34 -17.40 22.75
CA LEU A 14 5.08 -16.14 22.82
C LEU A 14 4.08 -15.01 23.02
N GLY A 15 3.83 -14.66 24.28
CA GLY A 15 3.17 -13.43 24.65
C GLY A 15 4.01 -12.24 24.19
N LEU A 16 3.55 -11.52 23.16
CA LEU A 16 4.10 -10.21 22.83
C LEU A 16 3.51 -9.16 23.78
N SER A 17 4.41 -8.35 24.30
CA SER A 17 4.23 -7.30 25.31
C SER A 17 3.05 -6.35 25.06
N LEU A 18 2.23 -6.18 26.09
CA LEU A 18 1.04 -5.32 26.20
C LEU A 18 1.28 -3.79 26.13
N ALA A 19 2.50 -3.31 25.88
CA ALA A 19 2.79 -1.87 25.97
C ALA A 19 2.44 -1.07 24.69
N GLY A 20 2.32 -1.72 23.53
CA GLY A 20 1.92 -1.06 22.27
C GLY A 20 0.46 -1.27 21.88
N ALA A 21 -0.29 -2.05 22.65
CA ALA A 21 -1.61 -2.56 22.27
C ALA A 21 -2.73 -1.52 22.34
N GLN A 22 -2.56 -0.41 23.09
CA GLN A 22 -3.63 0.56 23.25
C GLN A 22 -3.89 1.40 21.99
N ASN A 23 -2.87 1.74 21.19
CA ASN A 23 -3.04 2.52 19.95
C ASN A 23 -3.40 1.67 18.71
N LEU A 24 -3.19 0.34 18.76
CA LEU A 24 -3.63 -0.55 17.68
C LEU A 24 -5.15 -0.78 17.68
N LEU A 25 -5.80 -0.57 18.84
CA LEU A 25 -7.22 -0.80 19.03
C LEU A 25 -8.12 0.35 18.53
N ASP A 26 -7.54 1.49 18.17
CA ASP A 26 -8.26 2.63 17.55
C ASP A 26 -8.42 2.50 16.03
N ASN A 27 -7.84 1.45 15.42
CA ASN A 27 -8.06 1.13 14.02
C ASN A 27 -9.07 0.00 13.90
N ASP A 28 -10.35 0.35 13.71
CA ASP A 28 -11.47 -0.59 13.60
C ASP A 28 -11.22 -1.72 12.57
N HIS A 29 -10.50 -1.42 11.50
CA HIS A 29 -10.12 -2.40 10.48
C HIS A 29 -9.17 -3.47 11.02
N GLN A 30 -8.21 -3.11 11.88
CA GLN A 30 -7.30 -4.09 12.46
C GLN A 30 -8.04 -5.08 13.38
N LYS A 31 -9.03 -4.58 14.12
CA LYS A 31 -9.91 -5.40 14.96
C LYS A 31 -10.82 -6.29 14.12
N ALA A 32 -11.37 -5.78 13.03
CA ALA A 32 -12.19 -6.55 12.10
C ALA A 32 -11.39 -7.68 11.42
N GLY A 33 -10.17 -7.39 10.98
CA GLY A 33 -9.26 -8.39 10.40
C GLY A 33 -8.99 -9.55 11.37
N LEU A 34 -8.65 -9.24 12.62
CA LEU A 34 -8.44 -10.25 13.68
C LEU A 34 -9.71 -11.08 13.96
N ALA A 35 -10.89 -10.45 13.89
CA ALA A 35 -12.15 -11.16 14.08
C ALA A 35 -12.42 -12.17 12.95
N TYR A 36 -12.14 -11.79 11.69
CA TYR A 36 -12.25 -12.68 10.54
C TYR A 36 -11.22 -13.82 10.59
N GLU A 37 -9.98 -13.56 11.01
CA GLU A 37 -8.97 -14.61 11.21
C GLU A 37 -9.44 -15.66 12.23
N LYS A 38 -10.02 -15.20 13.35
CA LYS A 38 -10.55 -16.10 14.37
C LYS A 38 -11.69 -16.97 13.84
N GLN A 39 -12.58 -16.39 13.03
CA GLN A 39 -13.68 -17.13 12.39
C GLN A 39 -13.15 -18.11 11.32
N ALA A 40 -12.16 -17.70 10.53
CA ALA A 40 -11.53 -18.55 9.52
C ALA A 40 -10.86 -19.77 10.17
N ALA A 41 -10.15 -19.56 11.28
CA ALA A 41 -9.55 -20.64 12.06
C ALA A 41 -10.60 -21.64 12.59
N ALA A 42 -11.73 -21.15 13.07
CA ALA A 42 -12.84 -22.00 13.51
C ALA A 42 -13.44 -22.81 12.33
N ALA A 43 -13.61 -22.19 11.16
CA ALA A 43 -14.09 -22.88 9.96
C ALA A 43 -13.11 -23.97 9.47
N MET A 44 -11.81 -23.71 9.53
CA MET A 44 -10.78 -24.72 9.21
C MET A 44 -10.82 -25.90 10.18
N GLN A 45 -11.00 -25.65 11.49
CA GLN A 45 -11.13 -26.71 12.50
C GLN A 45 -12.40 -27.54 12.29
N ALA A 46 -13.47 -26.93 11.78
CA ALA A 46 -14.71 -27.60 11.41
C ALA A 46 -14.65 -28.35 10.07
N GLY A 47 -13.54 -28.24 9.32
CA GLY A 47 -13.40 -28.82 7.98
C GLY A 47 -14.13 -28.05 6.87
N ASP A 48 -14.70 -26.88 7.17
CA ASP A 48 -15.34 -26.00 6.19
C ASP A 48 -14.29 -25.07 5.54
N TYR A 49 -13.50 -25.64 4.65
CA TYR A 49 -12.44 -24.92 3.95
C TYR A 49 -12.97 -23.81 3.04
N GLY A 50 -14.20 -23.93 2.52
CA GLY A 50 -14.81 -22.92 1.66
C GLY A 50 -15.14 -21.65 2.42
N THR A 51 -15.71 -21.79 3.62
CA THR A 51 -15.97 -20.66 4.52
C THR A 51 -14.68 -20.07 5.07
N ALA A 52 -13.70 -20.92 5.44
CA ALA A 52 -12.38 -20.46 5.88
C ALA A 52 -11.70 -19.55 4.83
N ALA A 53 -11.70 -19.96 3.55
CA ALA A 53 -11.08 -19.18 2.48
C ALA A 53 -11.74 -17.79 2.31
N LYS A 54 -13.07 -17.70 2.40
CA LYS A 54 -13.80 -16.43 2.32
C LYS A 54 -13.46 -15.50 3.49
N LEU A 55 -13.47 -16.04 4.71
CA LEU A 55 -13.15 -15.27 5.93
C LEU A 55 -11.70 -14.80 5.93
N SER A 56 -10.74 -15.64 5.49
CA SER A 56 -9.35 -15.23 5.31
C SER A 56 -9.20 -14.11 4.27
N ALA A 57 -9.97 -14.13 3.17
CA ALA A 57 -9.98 -13.04 2.21
C ALA A 57 -10.54 -11.74 2.83
N GLN A 58 -11.61 -11.83 3.64
CA GLN A 58 -12.14 -10.67 4.38
C GLN A 58 -11.13 -10.11 5.38
N ALA A 59 -10.41 -10.96 6.11
CA ALA A 59 -9.33 -10.53 7.00
C ALA A 59 -8.24 -9.76 6.23
N SER A 60 -7.82 -10.26 5.07
CA SER A 60 -6.83 -9.59 4.21
C SER A 60 -7.30 -8.19 3.77
N THR A 61 -8.57 -8.04 3.39
CA THR A 61 -9.14 -6.74 3.02
C THR A 61 -9.10 -5.76 4.19
N GLU A 62 -9.49 -6.19 5.38
CA GLU A 62 -9.45 -5.34 6.57
C GLU A 62 -8.02 -4.92 6.93
N TYR A 63 -7.02 -5.79 6.77
CA TYR A 63 -5.63 -5.39 6.99
C TYR A 63 -5.10 -4.41 5.93
N GLN A 64 -5.60 -4.45 4.70
CA GLN A 64 -5.28 -3.44 3.69
C GLN A 64 -5.88 -2.09 4.08
N LEU A 65 -7.18 -2.07 4.44
CA LEU A 65 -7.86 -0.87 4.92
C LEU A 65 -7.19 -0.29 6.18
N SER A 66 -6.73 -1.16 7.08
CA SER A 66 -5.96 -0.76 8.27
C SER A 66 -4.67 -0.01 7.89
N GLN A 67 -3.93 -0.50 6.89
CA GLN A 67 -2.71 0.15 6.40
C GLN A 67 -3.00 1.48 5.71
N GLU A 68 -4.07 1.56 4.90
CA GLU A 68 -4.50 2.82 4.27
C GLU A 68 -4.91 3.86 5.31
N PHE A 69 -5.67 3.46 6.31
CA PHE A 69 -6.05 4.31 7.43
C PHE A 69 -4.81 4.82 8.18
N ALA A 70 -3.87 3.94 8.51
CA ALA A 70 -2.62 4.32 9.17
C ALA A 70 -1.78 5.28 8.32
N ALA A 71 -1.68 5.04 7.01
CA ALA A 71 -0.99 5.93 6.09
C ALA A 71 -1.66 7.31 6.05
N ASN A 72 -2.99 7.36 6.02
CA ASN A 72 -3.77 8.59 6.03
C ASN A 72 -3.59 9.39 7.34
N GLU A 73 -3.63 8.72 8.50
CA GLU A 73 -3.38 9.35 9.81
C GLU A 73 -1.94 9.89 9.93
N VAL A 74 -0.95 9.21 9.35
CA VAL A 74 0.43 9.74 9.26
C VAL A 74 0.47 11.03 8.45
N LEU A 75 -0.25 11.11 7.32
CA LEU A 75 -0.32 12.33 6.52
C LEU A 75 -0.97 13.47 7.30
N ARG A 76 -2.09 13.20 7.98
CA ARG A 76 -2.76 14.16 8.86
C ARG A 76 -1.82 14.68 9.94
N TYR A 77 -1.13 13.81 10.67
CA TYR A 77 -0.18 14.20 11.70
C TYR A 77 0.95 15.09 11.15
N ARG A 78 1.53 14.71 10.00
CA ARG A 78 2.58 15.50 9.33
C ARG A 78 2.10 16.89 8.94
N ALA A 79 0.88 17.01 8.42
CA ALA A 79 0.27 18.28 8.06
C ALA A 79 0.03 19.17 9.30
N ALA A 80 -0.51 18.59 10.38
CA ALA A 80 -0.73 19.29 11.65
C ALA A 80 0.58 19.84 12.23
N ASN A 81 1.63 19.02 12.22
CA ASN A 81 2.95 19.42 12.69
C ASN A 81 3.53 20.55 11.82
N ALA A 82 3.43 20.45 10.48
CA ALA A 82 3.88 21.50 9.58
C ALA A 82 3.17 22.85 9.82
N ILE A 83 1.84 22.83 10.04
CA ILE A 83 1.05 24.01 10.41
C ILE A 83 1.54 24.61 11.73
N SER A 84 1.79 23.76 12.74
CA SER A 84 2.29 24.19 14.05
C SER A 84 3.64 24.90 13.93
N MET A 85 4.59 24.30 13.21
CA MET A 85 5.91 24.90 12.94
C MET A 85 5.80 26.23 12.18
N ALA A 86 4.94 26.30 11.16
CA ALA A 86 4.73 27.52 10.39
C ALA A 86 4.16 28.66 11.25
N LYS A 87 3.16 28.34 12.09
CA LYS A 87 2.58 29.29 13.04
C LYS A 87 3.63 29.83 14.02
N GLU A 88 4.44 28.94 14.60
CA GLU A 88 5.51 29.33 15.52
C GLU A 88 6.57 30.20 14.83
N ALA A 89 7.01 29.81 13.64
CA ALA A 89 8.00 30.56 12.87
C ALA A 89 7.55 31.99 12.56
N ILE A 90 6.26 32.17 12.20
CA ILE A 90 5.65 33.49 11.99
C ILE A 90 5.62 34.29 13.29
N GLY A 91 5.13 33.69 14.39
CA GLY A 91 5.06 34.37 15.70
C GLY A 91 6.42 34.85 16.20
N ASN A 92 7.46 34.04 15.98
CA ASN A 92 8.82 34.37 16.40
C ASN A 92 9.46 35.52 15.61
N ILE A 93 9.00 35.80 14.38
CA ILE A 93 9.59 36.85 13.53
C ILE A 93 8.73 38.11 13.43
N GLU A 94 7.40 38.01 13.47
CA GLU A 94 6.49 39.09 13.05
C GLU A 94 6.68 40.41 13.83
N ASN A 95 7.12 40.34 15.08
CA ASN A 95 7.31 41.50 15.95
C ASN A 95 8.77 41.98 16.03
N THR A 96 9.70 41.27 15.39
CA THR A 96 11.13 41.63 15.33
C THR A 96 11.37 42.77 14.34
N ALA A 97 12.55 43.42 14.40
CA ALA A 97 12.94 44.43 13.42
C ALA A 97 12.97 43.85 12.00
N ASP A 98 13.56 42.67 11.82
CA ASP A 98 13.65 41.96 10.54
C ASP A 98 12.27 41.60 10.01
N GLY A 99 11.37 41.10 10.87
CA GLY A 99 10.00 40.77 10.47
C GLY A 99 9.15 41.99 10.10
N LYS A 100 9.32 43.11 10.81
CA LYS A 100 8.66 44.38 10.47
C LYS A 100 9.18 44.93 9.15
N ALA A 101 10.50 44.88 8.93
CA ALA A 101 11.11 45.26 7.65
C ALA A 101 10.64 44.35 6.50
N ALA A 102 10.42 43.06 6.77
CA ALA A 102 9.90 42.07 5.83
C ALA A 102 8.36 41.85 5.93
N SER A 103 7.59 42.88 6.30
CA SER A 103 6.15 42.77 6.59
C SER A 103 5.31 42.19 5.45
N ALA A 104 5.68 42.45 4.18
CA ALA A 104 5.03 41.85 3.02
C ALA A 104 5.25 40.33 2.95
N THR A 105 6.48 39.87 3.23
CA THR A 105 6.83 38.45 3.30
C THR A 105 6.09 37.75 4.45
N VAL A 106 6.04 38.38 5.62
CA VAL A 106 5.29 37.87 6.78
C VAL A 106 3.80 37.76 6.45
N SER A 107 3.23 38.77 5.78
CA SER A 107 1.83 38.75 5.33
C SER A 107 1.54 37.59 4.37
N ARG A 108 2.43 37.35 3.39
CA ARG A 108 2.29 36.22 2.46
C ARG A 108 2.42 34.87 3.18
N ALA A 109 3.34 34.75 4.14
CA ALA A 109 3.48 33.54 4.94
C ALA A 109 2.22 33.26 5.78
N LYS A 110 1.57 34.30 6.33
CA LYS A 110 0.27 34.18 7.03
C LYS A 110 -0.85 33.71 6.11
N ALA A 111 -0.92 34.24 4.89
CA ALA A 111 -1.90 33.79 3.90
C ALA A 111 -1.73 32.29 3.57
N LEU A 112 -0.49 31.85 3.32
CA LEU A 112 -0.19 30.42 3.10
C LEU A 112 -0.51 29.54 4.31
N LEU A 113 -0.26 30.03 5.53
CA LEU A 113 -0.65 29.32 6.75
C LEU A 113 -2.18 29.17 6.83
N LYS A 114 -2.93 30.21 6.47
CA LYS A 114 -4.40 30.15 6.44
C LYS A 114 -4.89 29.14 5.39
N GLU A 115 -4.33 29.16 4.19
CA GLU A 115 -4.62 28.14 3.16
C GLU A 115 -4.31 26.73 3.67
N ALA A 116 -3.19 26.55 4.37
CA ALA A 116 -2.82 25.26 4.95
C ALA A 116 -3.85 24.77 5.97
N GLN A 117 -4.35 25.68 6.82
CA GLN A 117 -5.40 25.37 7.81
C GLN A 117 -6.73 25.01 7.16
N ASP A 118 -7.11 25.70 6.08
CA ASP A 118 -8.35 25.40 5.34
C ASP A 118 -8.28 24.05 4.64
N LEU A 119 -7.13 23.73 4.02
CA LEU A 119 -6.88 22.42 3.42
C LEU A 119 -6.83 21.31 4.49
N TYR A 120 -6.32 21.60 5.68
CA TYR A 120 -6.34 20.67 6.80
C TYR A 120 -7.78 20.38 7.26
N ALA A 121 -8.61 21.43 7.40
CA ALA A 121 -10.03 21.28 7.71
C ALA A 121 -10.79 20.49 6.62
N ALA A 122 -10.35 20.59 5.37
CA ALA A 122 -10.86 19.82 4.23
C ALA A 122 -10.22 18.43 4.06
N ALA A 123 -9.47 17.93 5.04
CA ALA A 123 -8.75 16.64 5.00
C ALA A 123 -7.77 16.46 3.83
N SER A 124 -7.36 17.55 3.18
CA SER A 124 -6.37 17.57 2.10
C SER A 124 -4.95 17.65 2.70
N TRP A 125 -4.52 16.57 3.35
CA TRP A 125 -3.31 16.57 4.19
C TRP A 125 -2.03 16.93 3.46
N VAL A 126 -1.84 16.41 2.24
CA VAL A 126 -0.63 16.65 1.43
C VAL A 126 -0.56 18.11 1.00
N ASP A 127 -1.66 18.67 0.52
CA ASP A 127 -1.73 20.07 0.08
C ASP A 127 -1.59 21.01 1.27
N SER A 128 -2.24 20.68 2.39
CA SER A 128 -2.10 21.40 3.65
C SER A 128 -0.65 21.48 4.11
N ARG A 129 0.04 20.34 4.14
CA ARG A 129 1.48 20.27 4.46
C ARG A 129 2.30 21.12 3.50
N THR A 130 2.03 21.02 2.20
CA THR A 130 2.76 21.77 1.15
C THR A 130 2.64 23.28 1.37
N LYS A 131 1.44 23.77 1.69
CA LYS A 131 1.21 25.20 1.99
C LYS A 131 1.90 25.64 3.28
N ALA A 132 1.89 24.81 4.32
CA ALA A 132 2.60 25.09 5.57
C ALA A 132 4.14 25.14 5.37
N GLU A 133 4.69 24.22 4.57
CA GLU A 133 6.11 24.23 4.21
C GLU A 133 6.48 25.46 3.35
N ALA A 134 5.63 25.86 2.41
CA ALA A 134 5.83 27.09 1.64
C ALA A 134 5.83 28.34 2.54
N SER A 135 4.96 28.38 3.56
CA SER A 135 4.95 29.43 4.58
C SER A 135 6.28 29.46 5.35
N LEU A 136 6.76 28.29 5.81
CA LEU A 136 8.07 28.18 6.48
C LEU A 136 9.23 28.65 5.62
N GLN A 137 9.24 28.31 4.32
CA GLN A 137 10.31 28.73 3.41
C GLN A 137 10.37 30.25 3.27
N LEU A 138 9.22 30.94 3.20
CA LEU A 138 9.19 32.41 3.19
C LEU A 138 9.82 33.00 4.46
N ILE A 139 9.51 32.44 5.63
CA ILE A 139 10.07 32.92 6.89
C ILE A 139 11.57 32.64 7.01
N ARG A 140 12.04 31.47 6.56
CA ARG A 140 13.47 31.12 6.55
C ARG A 140 14.30 32.03 5.65
N GLY A 141 13.70 32.59 4.60
CA GLY A 141 14.34 33.55 3.70
C GLY A 141 14.56 34.95 4.29
N ILE A 142 13.94 35.27 5.44
CA ILE A 142 14.15 36.54 6.13
C ILE A 142 15.53 36.47 6.81
N LYS A 143 16.50 37.28 6.35
CA LYS A 143 17.82 37.41 6.99
C LYS A 143 17.62 37.72 8.48
N ARG A 144 18.04 36.81 9.35
CA ARG A 144 18.08 37.03 10.80
C ARG A 144 19.47 37.49 11.20
N THR A 145 19.57 38.61 11.92
CA THR A 145 20.73 38.85 12.78
C THR A 145 20.67 37.87 13.95
N VAL A 146 21.66 36.98 14.05
CA VAL A 146 21.57 35.66 14.71
C VAL A 146 21.17 35.71 16.19
N ALA A 147 20.11 34.95 16.52
CA ALA A 147 20.04 34.11 17.71
C ALA A 147 19.72 32.69 17.22
N GLU A 148 20.55 31.73 17.60
CA GLU A 148 20.50 30.34 17.15
C GLU A 148 19.13 29.71 17.47
N GLN A 149 18.44 29.22 16.45
CA GLN A 149 17.17 28.52 16.63
C GLN A 149 17.43 27.18 17.34
N PRO A 150 16.62 26.81 18.36
CA PRO A 150 16.68 25.47 18.91
C PRO A 150 16.35 24.46 17.81
N LYS A 151 17.15 23.40 17.74
CA LYS A 151 16.94 22.25 16.86
C LYS A 151 15.49 21.77 17.05
N PRO A 152 14.69 21.63 15.96
CA PRO A 152 13.34 21.12 16.06
C PRO A 152 13.35 19.79 16.83
N PRO A 153 12.40 19.55 17.75
CA PRO A 153 12.29 18.25 18.39
C PRO A 153 12.19 17.19 17.29
N ALA A 154 12.97 16.12 17.44
CA ALA A 154 12.93 15.00 16.51
C ALA A 154 11.46 14.57 16.35
N PRO A 155 10.97 14.36 15.11
CA PRO A 155 9.60 13.91 14.91
C PRO A 155 9.35 12.69 15.80
N ALA A 156 8.24 12.69 16.53
CA ALA A 156 7.80 11.48 17.21
C ALA A 156 7.83 10.35 16.18
N PRO A 157 8.46 9.19 16.49
CA PRO A 157 8.53 8.09 15.54
C PRO A 157 7.10 7.80 15.10
N ALA A 158 6.87 7.83 13.78
CA ALA A 158 5.64 7.26 13.24
C ALA A 158 5.53 5.85 13.85
N PRO A 159 4.37 5.47 14.41
CA PRO A 159 4.20 4.11 14.89
C PRO A 159 4.62 3.19 13.75
N ALA A 160 5.58 2.31 14.03
CA ALA A 160 6.01 1.34 13.05
C ALA A 160 4.75 0.61 12.55
N PRO A 161 4.57 0.43 11.23
CA PRO A 161 3.49 -0.42 10.76
C PRO A 161 3.60 -1.73 11.51
N ALA A 162 2.53 -2.13 12.20
CA ALA A 162 2.49 -3.43 12.83
C ALA A 162 2.88 -4.45 11.76
N PRO A 163 3.85 -5.35 12.02
CA PRO A 163 4.17 -6.38 11.07
C PRO A 163 2.87 -7.11 10.74
N ALA A 164 2.54 -7.20 9.45
CA ALA A 164 1.44 -8.05 9.01
C ALA A 164 1.64 -9.43 9.65
N PRO A 165 0.60 -10.03 10.27
CA PRO A 165 0.72 -11.36 10.83
C PRO A 165 1.29 -12.28 9.75
N ALA A 166 2.31 -13.06 10.12
CA ALA A 166 2.87 -14.05 9.20
C ALA A 166 1.71 -14.94 8.72
N PRO A 167 1.58 -15.19 7.40
CA PRO A 167 0.53 -16.07 6.92
C PRO A 167 0.63 -17.40 7.69
N ALA A 168 -0.49 -17.83 8.25
CA ALA A 168 -0.57 -19.10 8.95
C ALA A 168 0.05 -20.19 8.06
N PRO A 169 0.89 -21.10 8.61
CA PRO A 169 1.48 -22.17 7.82
C PRO A 169 0.35 -22.91 7.10
N ALA A 170 0.45 -22.99 5.77
CA ALA A 170 -0.49 -23.73 4.95
C ALA A 170 -0.64 -25.15 5.52
N PRO A 171 -1.87 -25.69 5.61
CA PRO A 171 -2.07 -27.07 6.05
C PRO A 171 -1.20 -28.00 5.19
N ALA A 172 -0.55 -28.98 5.84
CA ALA A 172 0.31 -29.94 5.17
C ALA A 172 -0.42 -30.55 3.97
N PRO A 173 0.22 -30.63 2.78
CA PRO A 173 -0.42 -31.19 1.61
C PRO A 173 -0.87 -32.63 1.90
N ALA A 174 -2.13 -32.92 1.56
CA ALA A 174 -2.67 -34.28 1.62
C ALA A 174 -1.77 -35.23 0.79
N PRO A 175 -1.63 -36.51 1.17
CA PRO A 175 -0.78 -37.46 0.46
C PRO A 175 -1.16 -37.52 -1.03
N ALA A 176 -0.15 -37.36 -1.89
CA ALA A 176 -0.32 -37.29 -3.33
C ALA A 176 -0.99 -38.57 -3.89
N PRO A 177 -1.95 -38.44 -4.84
CA PRO A 177 -2.41 -39.58 -5.61
C PRO A 177 -1.27 -40.17 -6.45
N ALA A 178 -1.26 -41.50 -6.60
CA ALA A 178 -0.23 -42.24 -7.32
C ALA A 178 -0.01 -41.70 -8.77
N PRO A 179 1.23 -41.74 -9.28
CA PRO A 179 1.56 -41.19 -10.59
C PRO A 179 0.78 -41.90 -11.70
N GLN A 180 0.02 -41.12 -12.47
CA GLN A 180 -0.60 -41.58 -13.71
C GLN A 180 0.42 -41.48 -14.86
N PRO A 181 0.36 -42.39 -15.86
CA PRO A 181 1.30 -42.41 -16.98
C PRO A 181 1.26 -41.12 -17.81
N PRO A 182 2.38 -40.71 -18.42
CA PRO A 182 2.50 -39.43 -19.12
C PRO A 182 1.60 -39.39 -20.36
N LYS A 183 0.66 -38.45 -20.39
CA LYS A 183 -0.08 -38.09 -21.61
C LYS A 183 0.78 -37.19 -22.49
N ALA A 184 0.73 -37.48 -23.79
CA ALA A 184 1.43 -36.77 -24.86
C ALA A 184 1.15 -35.27 -24.86
N VAL A 185 2.19 -34.49 -25.14
CA VAL A 185 2.17 -33.02 -25.19
C VAL A 185 1.40 -32.58 -26.44
N VAL A 186 0.16 -32.12 -26.24
CA VAL A 186 -0.57 -31.35 -27.25
C VAL A 186 -0.18 -29.88 -27.01
N GLU A 187 0.49 -29.23 -27.98
CA GLU A 187 0.87 -27.82 -27.90
C GLU A 187 -0.38 -26.95 -27.65
N ALA A 188 -0.51 -26.38 -26.46
CA ALA A 188 -1.56 -25.43 -26.13
C ALA A 188 -1.36 -24.12 -26.92
N PRO A 189 -2.43 -23.44 -27.35
CA PRO A 189 -2.31 -22.18 -28.09
C PRO A 189 -1.54 -21.13 -27.25
N PRO A 190 -0.67 -20.31 -27.87
CA PRO A 190 0.21 -19.41 -27.12
C PRO A 190 -0.60 -18.34 -26.36
N LEU A 191 -0.09 -17.98 -25.19
CA LEU A 191 -0.60 -16.88 -24.39
C LEU A 191 -0.40 -15.53 -25.11
N PRO A 192 -1.19 -14.48 -24.82
CA PRO A 192 -1.01 -13.18 -25.45
C PRO A 192 0.30 -12.52 -25.01
N ARG A 193 1.03 -11.93 -25.97
CA ARG A 193 2.26 -11.15 -25.73
C ARG A 193 1.96 -9.68 -25.45
N TYR A 194 0.94 -9.14 -26.09
CA TYR A 194 0.58 -7.74 -25.98
C TYR A 194 -0.82 -7.58 -25.41
N TYR A 195 -1.04 -6.52 -24.65
CA TYR A 195 -2.36 -6.09 -24.20
C TYR A 195 -2.54 -4.63 -24.56
N VAL A 196 -3.66 -4.30 -25.21
CA VAL A 196 -4.03 -2.91 -25.51
C VAL A 196 -4.92 -2.42 -24.39
N VAL A 197 -4.49 -1.38 -23.68
CA VAL A 197 -5.25 -0.74 -22.61
C VAL A 197 -6.59 -0.27 -23.17
N ARG A 198 -7.68 -0.68 -22.51
CA ARG A 198 -9.05 -0.37 -22.90
C ARG A 198 -9.56 0.85 -22.13
N GLU A 199 -10.78 1.28 -22.47
CA GLU A 199 -11.43 2.42 -21.83
C GLU A 199 -11.60 2.17 -20.32
N TRP A 200 -11.04 3.04 -19.49
CA TRP A 200 -11.05 2.88 -18.03
C TRP A 200 -12.47 2.79 -17.47
N ALA A 201 -13.41 3.53 -18.04
CA ALA A 201 -14.82 3.55 -17.63
C ALA A 201 -15.49 2.16 -17.73
N GLU A 202 -15.02 1.31 -18.64
CA GLU A 202 -15.63 -0.01 -18.90
C GLU A 202 -14.88 -1.13 -18.21
N THR A 203 -13.55 -1.08 -18.22
CA THR A 203 -12.71 -2.22 -17.84
C THR A 203 -11.89 -1.99 -16.58
N LYS A 204 -11.84 -0.73 -16.10
CA LYS A 204 -10.99 -0.29 -14.98
C LYS A 204 -9.54 -0.76 -15.16
N ASP A 205 -9.05 -0.70 -16.39
CA ASP A 205 -7.70 -1.12 -16.70
C ASP A 205 -6.70 -0.33 -15.85
N CYS A 206 -5.94 -1.07 -15.07
CA CYS A 206 -4.76 -0.64 -14.34
C CYS A 206 -3.79 -1.83 -14.32
N PHE A 207 -2.50 -1.63 -14.03
CA PHE A 207 -1.55 -2.74 -14.03
C PHE A 207 -1.98 -3.91 -13.15
N TRP A 208 -2.64 -3.62 -12.03
CA TRP A 208 -3.22 -4.61 -11.13
C TRP A 208 -4.28 -5.48 -11.83
N ASN A 209 -5.30 -4.84 -12.41
CA ASN A 209 -6.39 -5.56 -13.08
C ASN A 209 -5.90 -6.28 -14.35
N ILE A 210 -4.95 -5.70 -15.08
CA ILE A 210 -4.35 -6.34 -16.26
C ILE A 210 -3.54 -7.56 -15.85
N ALA A 211 -2.70 -7.47 -14.81
CA ALA A 211 -1.94 -8.61 -14.28
C ALA A 211 -2.86 -9.73 -13.75
N GLY A 212 -4.00 -9.36 -13.18
CA GLY A 212 -5.02 -10.27 -12.67
C GLY A 212 -5.80 -11.04 -13.75
N LEU A 213 -5.73 -10.66 -15.02
CA LEU A 213 -6.38 -11.41 -16.09
C LEU A 213 -5.75 -12.79 -16.22
N ALA A 214 -6.59 -13.83 -16.28
CA ALA A 214 -6.14 -15.23 -16.40
C ALA A 214 -5.20 -15.46 -17.60
N ALA A 215 -5.43 -14.77 -18.72
CA ALA A 215 -4.57 -14.83 -19.91
C ALA A 215 -3.26 -14.02 -19.79
N VAL A 216 -3.14 -13.15 -18.78
CA VAL A 216 -1.94 -12.35 -18.53
C VAL A 216 -1.08 -13.08 -17.52
N TYR A 217 -1.41 -13.01 -16.23
CA TYR A 217 -0.75 -13.83 -15.21
C TYR A 217 -1.71 -14.58 -14.28
N GLY A 218 -3.00 -14.25 -14.32
CA GLY A 218 -3.97 -14.70 -13.31
C GLY A 218 -3.63 -14.23 -11.89
N ASP A 219 -2.70 -13.28 -11.77
CA ASP A 219 -2.08 -12.89 -10.52
C ASP A 219 -1.88 -11.37 -10.50
N PRO A 220 -2.77 -10.63 -9.82
CA PRO A 220 -2.67 -9.19 -9.72
C PRO A 220 -1.38 -8.70 -9.08
N TRP A 221 -0.72 -9.51 -8.23
CA TRP A 221 0.53 -9.12 -7.56
C TRP A 221 1.71 -8.97 -8.51
N ARG A 222 1.58 -9.45 -9.74
CA ARG A 222 2.58 -9.26 -10.80
C ARG A 222 2.46 -7.94 -11.53
N TRP A 223 1.58 -7.06 -11.08
CA TRP A 223 1.45 -5.70 -11.61
C TRP A 223 2.78 -4.93 -11.58
N GLU A 224 3.59 -5.11 -10.53
CA GLU A 224 4.90 -4.45 -10.43
C GLU A 224 5.84 -4.94 -11.51
N GLN A 225 5.90 -6.26 -11.74
CA GLN A 225 6.71 -6.85 -12.79
C GLN A 225 6.25 -6.34 -14.18
N LEU A 226 4.94 -6.29 -14.40
CA LEU A 226 4.35 -5.77 -15.64
C LEU A 226 4.70 -4.29 -15.84
N TYR A 227 4.59 -3.49 -14.78
CA TYR A 227 4.92 -2.08 -14.79
C TYR A 227 6.40 -1.85 -15.06
N GLN A 228 7.31 -2.44 -14.28
CA GLN A 228 8.75 -2.24 -14.40
C GLN A 228 9.27 -2.62 -15.79
N PHE A 229 8.72 -3.68 -16.39
CA PHE A 229 9.09 -4.10 -17.74
C PHE A 229 8.70 -3.06 -18.80
N ASN A 230 7.53 -2.42 -18.65
CA ASN A 230 7.00 -1.45 -19.62
C ASN A 230 7.40 -0.01 -19.31
N LYS A 231 7.78 0.30 -18.07
CA LYS A 231 8.20 1.62 -17.57
C LYS A 231 9.13 2.38 -18.53
N PRO A 232 10.23 1.80 -19.07
CA PRO A 232 11.13 2.54 -19.97
C PRO A 232 10.47 2.95 -21.30
N LYS A 233 9.34 2.36 -21.69
CA LYS A 233 8.60 2.64 -22.91
C LYS A 233 7.43 3.61 -22.69
N MET A 234 7.17 4.00 -21.45
CA MET A 234 6.05 4.87 -21.07
C MET A 234 6.42 6.35 -21.11
N LYS A 235 5.44 7.19 -21.46
CA LYS A 235 5.59 8.65 -21.43
C LYS A 235 5.73 9.19 -20.00
N ASN A 236 5.00 8.60 -19.04
CA ASN A 236 4.98 9.02 -17.64
C ASN A 236 5.53 7.90 -16.75
N GLN A 237 6.85 7.87 -16.59
CA GLN A 237 7.56 6.75 -15.96
C GLN A 237 7.49 6.76 -14.44
N ASP A 238 7.06 7.87 -13.82
CA ASP A 238 7.08 8.02 -12.36
C ASP A 238 5.72 7.76 -11.71
N ASN A 239 4.68 7.48 -12.52
CA ASN A 239 3.34 7.22 -12.02
C ASN A 239 2.75 5.92 -12.60
N PRO A 240 2.80 4.79 -11.85
CA PRO A 240 2.24 3.52 -12.29
C PRO A 240 0.71 3.54 -12.43
N ASN A 241 0.03 4.52 -11.84
CA ASN A 241 -1.43 4.63 -11.91
C ASN A 241 -1.92 5.28 -13.21
N LEU A 242 -1.02 5.81 -14.05
CA LEU A 242 -1.37 6.61 -15.20
C LEU A 242 -1.13 5.84 -16.51
N ILE A 243 -2.11 5.02 -16.88
CA ILE A 243 -2.16 4.29 -18.16
C ILE A 243 -3.31 4.82 -19.03
N TYR A 244 -3.11 4.89 -20.35
CA TYR A 244 -4.06 5.49 -21.30
C TYR A 244 -4.67 4.46 -22.23
N PRO A 245 -5.96 4.60 -22.61
CA PRO A 245 -6.57 3.77 -23.66
C PRO A 245 -5.74 3.78 -24.95
N GLY A 246 -5.62 2.62 -25.60
CA GLY A 246 -4.79 2.41 -26.80
C GLY A 246 -3.30 2.20 -26.52
N MET A 247 -2.84 2.36 -25.27
CA MET A 247 -1.46 2.05 -24.90
C MET A 247 -1.19 0.54 -24.96
N ILE A 248 -0.04 0.15 -25.51
CA ILE A 248 0.37 -1.25 -25.62
C ILE A 248 1.21 -1.62 -24.41
N ILE A 249 0.77 -2.62 -23.66
CA ILE A 249 1.50 -3.26 -22.57
C ILE A 249 2.08 -4.57 -23.09
N GLU A 250 3.40 -4.73 -22.99
CA GLU A 250 4.08 -5.98 -23.30
C GLU A 250 4.15 -6.86 -22.06
N ILE A 251 3.74 -8.12 -22.20
CA ILE A 251 3.62 -9.05 -21.08
C ILE A 251 4.85 -9.98 -21.07
N PRO A 252 5.80 -9.81 -20.13
CA PRO A 252 6.94 -10.70 -20.03
C PRO A 252 6.54 -12.13 -19.61
N SER A 253 7.19 -13.14 -20.20
CA SER A 253 6.95 -14.55 -19.85
C SER A 253 7.48 -14.90 -18.46
N LEU A 254 6.78 -15.76 -17.70
CA LEU A 254 7.15 -16.11 -16.33
C LEU A 254 8.08 -17.33 -16.23
N LYS A 255 7.86 -18.40 -17.03
CA LYS A 255 8.78 -19.55 -17.19
C LYS A 255 8.33 -20.48 -18.34
N ASN A 256 9.16 -20.74 -19.35
CA ASN A 256 8.91 -21.67 -20.47
C ASN A 256 7.57 -21.46 -21.25
N GLU A 257 6.90 -20.33 -21.06
CA GLU A 257 5.68 -19.95 -21.78
C GLU A 257 6.01 -19.26 -23.10
N LYS A 258 5.45 -19.77 -24.20
CA LYS A 258 5.41 -19.05 -25.48
C LYS A 258 4.27 -18.03 -25.44
N ARG A 259 4.58 -16.76 -25.74
CA ARG A 259 3.62 -15.67 -25.85
C ARG A 259 3.66 -15.04 -27.23
N GLU A 260 2.51 -14.98 -27.90
CA GLU A 260 2.36 -14.45 -29.25
C GLU A 260 1.04 -13.68 -29.40
N GLY A 261 1.01 -12.72 -30.31
CA GLY A 261 -0.18 -11.93 -30.61
C GLY A 261 -0.63 -10.98 -29.50
N THR A 262 -1.80 -10.39 -29.72
CA THR A 262 -2.42 -9.39 -28.83
C THR A 262 -3.64 -10.00 -28.14
N TYR A 263 -3.87 -9.65 -26.88
CA TYR A 263 -5.06 -10.04 -26.14
C TYR A 263 -6.34 -9.58 -26.84
N GLU A 264 -7.14 -10.54 -27.28
CA GLU A 264 -8.47 -10.37 -27.85
C GLU A 264 -9.56 -10.65 -26.80
N VAL A 265 -10.55 -9.75 -26.72
CA VAL A 265 -11.72 -9.89 -25.83
C VAL A 265 -12.60 -11.05 -26.32
N GLY A 266 -12.97 -11.95 -25.40
CA GLY A 266 -13.84 -13.10 -25.69
C GLY A 266 -13.12 -14.35 -26.20
N LYS A 267 -11.81 -14.29 -26.42
CA LYS A 267 -10.98 -15.44 -26.77
C LYS A 267 -10.56 -16.20 -25.50
N THR A 268 -10.64 -17.51 -25.55
CA THR A 268 -10.17 -18.39 -24.48
C THR A 268 -8.67 -18.64 -24.63
N TYR A 269 -7.94 -18.43 -23.54
CA TYR A 269 -6.49 -18.66 -23.47
C TYR A 269 -6.21 -19.77 -22.44
N PRO A 270 -5.11 -20.52 -22.59
CA PRO A 270 -4.65 -21.38 -21.52
C PRO A 270 -4.27 -20.52 -20.31
N THR A 271 -4.32 -21.09 -19.12
CA THR A 271 -3.78 -20.44 -17.92
C THR A 271 -2.26 -20.57 -17.91
N PRO A 272 -1.50 -19.48 -17.64
CA PRO A 272 -0.06 -19.52 -17.45
C PRO A 272 0.36 -20.42 -16.28
#